data_AF-A0A5M4AV96-F1
#
_entry.id   AF-A0A5M4AV96-F1
#
_cell.length_a   1.000
_cell.length_b   1.000
_cell.length_c   1.000
_cell.angle_alpha   90.00
_cell.angle_beta   90.00
_cell.angle_gamma   90.00
#
_symmetry.space_group_name_H-M   'P 1'
#
loop_
_entity.id
_entity.type
_entity.pdbx_description
1 polymer ?
#
loop_
_entity_poly.entity_id
_entity_poly.type
_entity_poly.pdbx_seq_one_letter_code
_entity_poly.pdbx_strand_id
1 'polypeptide(L)'
;MKEEAYNEMDQLIGQVLKEEPEFSLPADFANRVSRKVGDRMLRKRLLSEYAWKVGVIVVPLLILAGIFFYFDPKTISQMLSNVSNEYLPYILLIVLVGLVIFADQVILRFFLLRRK
;
A
#
# COMPACT_ATOMS: atom_id res chain seq x y z
N MET A 1 42.70 -14.57 10.20
CA MET A 1 41.85 -13.50 9.64
C MET A 1 40.37 -13.57 10.04
N LYS A 2 39.58 -14.63 9.76
CA LYS A 2 38.16 -14.69 10.25
C LYS A 2 38.03 -14.98 11.76
N GLU A 3 38.98 -15.73 12.30
CA GLU A 3 38.95 -16.20 13.70
C GLU A 3 39.38 -15.10 14.68
N GLU A 4 40.32 -14.24 14.27
CA GLU A 4 40.77 -13.07 15.05
C GLU A 4 39.66 -12.02 15.16
N ALA A 5 38.94 -11.76 14.07
CA ALA A 5 37.80 -10.83 14.07
C ALA A 5 36.66 -11.30 14.99
N TYR A 6 36.46 -12.62 15.13
CA TYR A 6 35.46 -13.19 16.03
C TYR A 6 35.87 -13.02 17.50
N ASN A 7 37.16 -13.25 17.80
CA ASN A 7 37.72 -13.07 19.15
C ASN A 7 37.75 -11.60 19.58
N GLU A 8 38.07 -10.66 18.68
CA GLU A 8 37.99 -9.22 18.97
C GLU A 8 36.54 -8.79 19.25
N MET A 9 35.58 -9.32 18.50
CA MET A 9 34.16 -9.01 18.69
C MET A 9 33.64 -9.58 20.01
N ASP A 10 34.04 -10.79 20.39
CA ASP A 10 33.72 -11.39 21.69
C ASP A 10 34.36 -10.64 22.87
N GLN A 11 35.59 -10.14 22.71
CA GLN A 11 36.22 -9.30 23.73
C GLN A 11 35.52 -7.95 23.89
N LEU A 12 35.12 -7.32 22.78
CA LEU A 12 34.34 -6.07 22.78
C LEU A 12 32.98 -6.25 23.44
N ILE A 13 32.26 -7.32 23.10
CA ILE A 13 30.96 -7.65 23.73
C ILE A 13 31.15 -7.91 25.22
N GLY A 14 32.20 -8.64 25.61
CA GLY A 14 32.51 -8.94 27.01
C GLY A 14 32.91 -7.71 27.84
N GLN A 15 33.50 -6.68 27.22
CA GLN A 15 33.80 -5.40 27.88
C GLN A 15 32.54 -4.55 28.07
N VAL A 16 31.72 -4.42 27.03
CA VAL A 16 30.48 -3.62 27.07
C VAL A 16 29.44 -4.21 28.03
N LEU A 17 29.40 -5.54 28.21
CA LEU A 17 28.47 -6.20 29.13
C LEU A 17 28.91 -6.14 30.60
N LYS A 18 30.19 -5.85 30.88
CA LYS A 18 30.73 -5.76 32.26
C LYS A 18 30.62 -4.36 32.85
N GLU A 19 30.46 -3.34 32.02
CA GLU A 19 30.14 -1.99 32.48
C GLU A 19 28.67 -1.93 32.88
N GLU A 20 28.40 -1.57 34.14
CA GLU A 20 27.03 -1.23 34.56
C GLU A 20 26.57 -0.06 33.68
N PRO A 21 25.39 -0.16 33.04
CA PRO A 21 24.95 0.89 32.14
C PRO A 21 24.79 2.20 32.93
N GLU A 22 25.56 3.23 32.57
CA GLU A 22 25.44 4.60 33.14
C GLU A 22 24.03 5.17 32.97
N PHE A 23 23.21 4.55 32.12
CA PHE A 23 21.86 4.99 31.81
C PHE A 23 20.83 3.92 32.21
N SER A 24 20.00 4.23 33.21
CA SER A 24 18.80 3.44 33.49
C SER A 24 17.64 3.92 32.60
N LEU A 25 17.08 3.00 31.82
CA LEU A 25 15.86 3.30 31.08
C LEU A 25 14.69 3.35 32.07
N PRO A 26 13.85 4.40 32.01
CA PRO A 26 12.66 4.43 32.85
C PRO A 26 11.76 3.23 32.53
N ALA A 27 11.13 2.64 33.55
CA ALA A 27 10.29 1.44 33.42
C ALA A 27 9.23 1.56 32.30
N ASP A 28 8.77 2.77 32.03
CA ASP A 28 7.77 3.09 30.99
C ASP A 28 8.37 3.46 29.62
N PHE A 29 9.67 3.31 29.42
CA PHE A 29 10.33 3.62 28.15
C PHE A 29 9.78 2.79 27.00
N ALA A 30 9.69 1.46 27.21
CA ALA A 30 9.15 0.54 26.22
C ALA A 30 7.70 0.91 25.82
N ASN A 31 6.87 1.28 26.80
CA ASN A 31 5.50 1.73 26.57
C ASN A 31 5.44 3.01 25.72
N ARG A 32 6.24 4.02 26.07
CA ARG A 32 6.26 5.32 25.35
C ARG A 32 6.75 5.16 23.91
N VAL A 33 7.78 4.37 23.69
CA VAL A 33 8.32 4.09 22.36
C VAL A 33 7.30 3.30 21.54
N SER A 34 6.73 2.23 22.11
CA SER A 34 5.75 1.38 21.42
C SER A 34 4.51 2.17 21.01
N ARG A 35 4.00 3.06 21.87
CA ARG A 35 2.83 3.88 21.55
C ARG A 35 3.13 4.89 20.43
N LYS A 36 4.28 5.58 20.51
CA LYS A 36 4.68 6.59 19.51
C LYS A 36 4.92 5.97 18.13
N VAL A 37 5.56 4.80 18.07
CA VAL A 37 5.81 4.06 16.84
C VAL A 37 4.50 3.45 16.32
N GLY A 38 3.72 2.84 17.22
CA GLY A 38 2.40 2.27 16.93
C GLY A 38 1.47 3.29 16.28
N ASP A 39 1.29 4.47 16.89
CA ASP A 39 0.42 5.53 16.36
C ASP A 39 0.87 6.04 14.99
N ARG A 40 2.17 6.10 14.73
CA ARG A 40 2.70 6.53 13.42
C ARG A 40 2.46 5.46 12.36
N MET A 41 2.67 4.19 12.69
CA MET A 41 2.39 3.07 11.78
C MET A 41 0.89 2.93 11.51
N LEU A 42 0.05 3.04 12.54
CA LEU A 42 -1.41 2.99 12.42
C LEU A 42 -1.93 4.11 11.52
N ARG A 43 -1.46 5.35 11.69
CA ARG A 43 -1.87 6.46 10.82
C ARG A 43 -1.46 6.24 9.37
N LYS A 44 -0.21 5.81 9.12
CA LYS A 44 0.24 5.51 7.76
C LYS A 44 -0.59 4.40 7.12
N ARG A 45 -0.90 3.35 7.87
CA ARG A 45 -1.76 2.24 7.42
C ARG A 45 -3.16 2.75 7.10
N LEU A 46 -3.82 3.41 8.05
CA LEU A 46 -5.19 3.91 7.86
C LEU A 46 -5.29 4.88 6.68
N LEU A 47 -4.33 5.78 6.52
CA LEU A 47 -4.29 6.72 5.39
C LEU A 47 -4.08 6.01 4.06
N SER A 48 -3.19 5.01 3.97
CA SER A 48 -3.00 4.27 2.73
C SER A 48 -4.22 3.41 2.40
N GLU A 49 -4.82 2.77 3.39
CA GLU A 49 -6.07 2.00 3.23
C GLU A 49 -7.22 2.89 2.75
N TYR A 50 -7.35 4.09 3.32
CA TYR A 50 -8.38 5.04 2.91
C TYR A 50 -8.10 5.63 1.52
N ALA A 51 -6.87 6.03 1.23
CA ALA A 51 -6.47 6.57 -0.06
C ALA A 51 -6.70 5.57 -1.20
N TRP A 52 -6.47 4.28 -0.98
CA TRP A 52 -6.78 3.26 -1.97
C TRP A 52 -8.27 3.08 -2.20
N LYS A 53 -9.08 3.01 -1.12
CA LYS A 53 -10.55 2.94 -1.24
C LYS A 53 -11.11 4.14 -2.00
N VAL A 54 -10.61 5.33 -1.69
CA VAL A 54 -10.99 6.56 -2.39
C VAL A 54 -10.49 6.52 -3.84
N GLY A 55 -9.25 6.10 -4.08
CA GLY A 55 -8.66 6.01 -5.42
C GLY A 55 -9.43 5.10 -6.36
N VAL A 56 -9.90 3.93 -5.88
CA VAL A 56 -10.70 2.99 -6.66
C VAL A 56 -12.00 3.62 -7.17
N ILE A 57 -12.58 4.56 -6.41
CA ILE A 57 -13.85 5.21 -6.76
C ILE A 57 -13.58 6.49 -7.57
N VAL A 58 -12.64 7.32 -7.10
CA VAL A 58 -12.37 8.64 -7.64
C VAL A 58 -11.68 8.57 -9.00
N VAL A 59 -10.75 7.64 -9.21
CA VAL A 59 -10.04 7.51 -10.50
C VAL A 59 -10.99 7.23 -11.67
N PRO A 60 -11.86 6.19 -11.64
CA PRO A 60 -12.81 5.97 -12.72
C PRO A 60 -13.83 7.11 -12.88
N LEU A 61 -14.25 7.75 -11.78
CA LEU A 61 -15.11 8.93 -11.86
C LEU A 61 -14.43 10.11 -12.57
N LEU A 62 -13.15 10.37 -12.28
CA LEU A 62 -12.38 11.41 -12.96
C LEU A 62 -12.16 11.11 -14.44
N ILE A 63 -11.93 9.83 -14.79
CA ILE A 63 -11.82 9.40 -16.18
C ILE A 63 -13.15 9.66 -16.91
N LEU A 64 -14.28 9.24 -16.32
CA LEU A 64 -15.60 9.49 -16.88
C LEU A 64 -15.88 11.00 -17.03
N ALA A 65 -15.61 11.78 -15.99
CA ALA A 65 -15.77 13.23 -16.02
C ALA A 65 -14.91 13.88 -17.11
N GLY A 66 -13.65 13.44 -17.26
CA GLY A 66 -12.76 13.91 -18.32
C GLY A 66 -13.28 13.59 -19.72
N ILE A 67 -13.83 12.40 -19.93
CA ILE A 67 -14.45 12.02 -21.19
C ILE A 67 -15.66 12.94 -21.49
N PHE A 68 -16.55 13.14 -20.51
CA PHE A 68 -17.73 14.00 -20.69
C PHE A 68 -17.39 15.47 -20.91
N PHE A 69 -16.28 15.96 -20.35
CA PHE A 69 -15.89 17.36 -20.48
C PHE A 69 -15.11 17.64 -21.77
N TYR A 70 -14.35 16.66 -22.26
CA TYR A 70 -13.47 16.83 -23.42
C TYR A 70 -14.12 16.42 -24.75
N PHE A 71 -15.07 15.49 -24.74
CA PHE A 71 -15.72 15.00 -25.96
C PHE A 71 -17.12 15.59 -26.13
N ASP A 72 -17.45 15.98 -27.37
CA ASP A 72 -18.79 16.44 -27.70
C ASP A 72 -19.82 15.32 -27.47
N PRO A 73 -21.04 15.66 -27.00
CA PRO A 73 -22.11 14.68 -26.75
C PRO A 73 -22.44 13.83 -27.98
N LYS A 74 -22.33 14.41 -29.19
CA LYS A 74 -22.54 13.69 -30.46
C LYS A 74 -21.49 12.61 -30.67
N THR A 75 -20.22 12.92 -30.44
CA THR A 75 -19.10 11.97 -30.54
C THR A 75 -19.23 10.84 -29.52
N ILE A 76 -19.63 11.16 -28.29
CA ILE A 76 -19.90 10.15 -27.25
C ILE A 76 -21.05 9.23 -27.69
N SER A 77 -22.16 9.80 -28.15
CA SER A 77 -23.32 9.02 -28.60
C SER A 77 -23.00 8.11 -29.79
N GLN A 78 -22.17 8.59 -30.72
CA GLN A 78 -21.77 7.86 -31.92
C GLN A 78 -20.76 6.74 -31.60
N MET A 79 -19.83 6.98 -30.65
CA MET A 79 -18.98 5.91 -30.12
C MET A 79 -19.82 4.85 -29.42
N LEU A 80 -20.80 5.25 -28.60
CA LEU A 80 -21.67 4.31 -27.89
C LEU A 80 -22.51 3.46 -28.87
N SER A 81 -23.09 4.07 -29.91
CA SER A 81 -23.92 3.39 -30.90
C SER A 81 -23.13 2.45 -31.80
N ASN A 82 -21.87 2.77 -32.10
CA ASN A 82 -21.00 1.92 -32.91
C ASN A 82 -20.47 0.73 -32.09
N VAL A 83 -20.28 0.92 -30.79
CA VAL A 83 -19.83 -0.12 -29.89
C VAL A 83 -20.96 -1.10 -29.54
N SER A 84 -22.21 -0.63 -29.46
CA SER A 84 -23.32 -1.38 -28.88
C SER A 84 -23.74 -2.67 -29.62
N ASN A 85 -23.41 -2.82 -30.91
CA ASN A 85 -23.91 -3.96 -31.69
C ASN A 85 -22.91 -5.12 -31.87
N GLU A 86 -21.60 -4.86 -31.97
CA GLU A 86 -20.63 -5.91 -32.33
C GLU A 86 -19.46 -6.02 -31.34
N TYR A 87 -19.03 -4.90 -30.75
CA TYR A 87 -17.84 -4.86 -29.88
C TYR A 87 -18.15 -4.84 -28.38
N LEU A 88 -19.40 -4.55 -28.00
CA LEU A 88 -19.85 -4.47 -26.62
C LEU A 88 -19.51 -5.72 -25.77
N PRO A 89 -19.67 -6.98 -26.27
CA PRO A 89 -19.30 -8.16 -25.52
C PRO A 89 -17.81 -8.23 -25.20
N TYR A 90 -16.95 -7.86 -26.17
CA TYR A 90 -15.50 -7.88 -26.01
C TYR A 90 -15.00 -6.78 -25.07
N ILE A 91 -15.61 -5.60 -25.15
CA ILE A 91 -15.28 -4.49 -24.26
C ILE A 91 -15.69 -4.82 -22.83
N LEU A 92 -16.89 -5.38 -22.62
CA LEU A 92 -17.30 -5.87 -21.32
C LEU A 92 -16.38 -6.96 -20.79
N LEU A 93 -15.92 -7.88 -21.64
CA LEU A 93 -14.96 -8.91 -21.26
C LEU A 93 -13.63 -8.30 -20.83
N ILE A 94 -13.09 -7.33 -21.58
CA ILE A 94 -11.83 -6.65 -21.23
C ILE A 94 -11.99 -5.87 -19.92
N VAL A 95 -13.10 -5.15 -19.75
CA VAL A 95 -13.40 -4.42 -18.50
C VAL A 95 -13.55 -5.38 -17.34
N LEU A 96 -14.21 -6.52 -17.53
CA LEU A 96 -14.39 -7.55 -16.50
C LEU A 96 -13.05 -8.18 -16.12
N VAL A 97 -12.23 -8.57 -17.09
CA VAL A 97 -10.87 -9.09 -16.86
C VAL A 97 -10.02 -8.05 -16.15
N GLY A 98 -10.08 -6.80 -16.59
CA GLY A 98 -9.42 -5.67 -15.93
C GLY A 98 -9.86 -5.50 -14.48
N LEU A 99 -11.17 -5.59 -14.21
CA LEU A 99 -11.73 -5.54 -12.86
C LEU A 99 -11.31 -6.73 -12.01
N VAL A 100 -11.25 -7.94 -12.57
CA VAL A 100 -10.82 -9.15 -11.86
C VAL A 100 -9.33 -9.05 -11.53
N ILE A 101 -8.48 -8.65 -12.48
CA ILE A 101 -7.05 -8.45 -12.23
C ILE A 101 -6.84 -7.31 -11.23
N PHE A 102 -7.61 -6.23 -11.33
CA PHE A 102 -7.57 -5.14 -10.36
C PHE A 102 -8.02 -5.62 -8.98
N ALA A 103 -9.09 -6.40 -8.88
CA ALA A 103 -9.51 -7.00 -7.62
C ALA A 103 -8.45 -7.94 -7.06
N ASP A 104 -7.82 -8.77 -7.88
CA ASP A 104 -6.80 -9.70 -7.45
C ASP A 104 -5.49 -9.00 -7.02
N GLN A 105 -5.02 -8.06 -7.84
CA GLN A 105 -3.75 -7.38 -7.58
C GLN A 105 -3.85 -6.24 -6.57
N VAL A 106 -4.98 -5.54 -6.52
CA VAL A 106 -5.15 -4.39 -5.62
C VAL A 106 -5.93 -4.79 -4.38
N ILE A 107 -7.04 -5.52 -4.50
CA ILE A 107 -7.88 -5.88 -3.33
C ILE A 107 -7.32 -7.09 -2.58
N LEU A 108 -6.91 -8.16 -3.28
CA LEU A 108 -6.42 -9.39 -2.65
C LEU A 108 -5.01 -9.23 -2.07
N ARG A 109 -4.06 -8.58 -2.76
CA ARG A 109 -2.76 -8.23 -2.15
C ARG A 109 -2.95 -7.35 -0.92
N PHE A 110 -3.89 -6.42 -0.95
CA PHE A 110 -4.21 -5.56 0.18
C PHE A 110 -4.80 -6.33 1.38
N PHE A 111 -5.71 -7.27 1.14
CA PHE A 111 -6.28 -8.11 2.21
C PHE A 111 -5.28 -9.14 2.74
N LEU A 112 -4.36 -9.63 1.91
CA LEU A 112 -3.29 -10.57 2.33
C LEU A 112 -2.16 -9.85 3.11
N LEU A 113 -1.81 -8.62 2.73
CA LEU A 113 -0.92 -7.74 3.53
C LEU A 113 -1.54 -7.31 4.87
N ARG A 114 -2.83 -7.56 5.09
CA ARG A 114 -3.51 -7.36 6.37
C ARG A 114 -3.20 -8.46 7.39
N ARG A 115 -2.67 -9.62 6.95
CA ARG A 115 -2.56 -10.86 7.75
C ARG A 115 -1.14 -11.20 8.25
N LYS A 116 -0.14 -10.36 7.97
CA LYS A 116 1.15 -10.34 8.67
C LYS A 116 1.24 -9.05 9.48
#